data_AF-A0A3B0WNV0-F1
#
_entry.id   AF-A0A3B0WNV0-F1
#
_cell.length_a   1.000
_cell.length_b   1.000
_cell.length_c   1.000
_cell.angle_alpha   90.00
_cell.angle_beta   90.00
_cell.angle_gamma   90.00
#
_symmetry.space_group_name_H-M   'P 1'
#
loop_
_entity.id
_entity.type
_entity.pdbx_description
1 polymer ?
#
loop_
_entity_poly.entity_id
_entity_poly.type
_entity_poly.pdbx_seq_one_letter_code
_entity_poly.pdbx_strand_id
1 'polypeptide(L)'
;METIVHNPSELGRLASQTRSKLGLRQSDLHAHTKLATRFIGEVERGKDTAQIGKVMDMLESLGLELIIRSKPDKAKVNPHQLGFSKVRFWSSGDRLPVNRVIARVLADPTKEDLLILKECFGMGRVLSTWKQLKERHEVAKSVIPVTNSLLRKLTVT
;
A
#
# COMPACT_ATOMS: atom_id res chain seq x y z
N MET A 1 -10.19 21.53 17.84
CA MET A 1 -8.76 21.45 17.46
C MET A 1 -8.63 20.34 16.44
N GLU A 2 -8.17 20.66 15.23
CA GLU A 2 -7.89 19.65 14.21
C GLU A 2 -6.70 18.79 14.65
N THR A 3 -6.81 17.47 14.53
CA THR A 3 -5.72 16.53 14.79
C THR A 3 -5.47 15.74 13.53
N ILE A 4 -4.22 15.74 13.05
CA ILE A 4 -3.81 14.93 11.90
C ILE A 4 -3.52 13.51 12.41
N VAL A 5 -4.13 12.53 11.78
CA VAL A 5 -3.98 11.09 12.08
C VAL A 5 -3.21 10.43 10.95
N HIS A 6 -2.19 9.63 11.28
CA HIS A 6 -1.28 9.01 10.31
C HIS A 6 -1.41 7.49 10.21
N ASN A 7 -2.05 6.83 11.18
CA ASN A 7 -2.19 5.37 11.24
C ASN A 7 -3.44 4.93 12.02
N PRO A 8 -3.86 3.66 11.90
CA PRO A 8 -5.02 3.13 12.61
C PRO A 8 -4.95 3.25 14.13
N SER A 9 -3.76 3.15 14.74
CA SER A 9 -3.58 3.28 16.20
C SER A 9 -3.91 4.68 16.70
N GLU A 10 -3.46 5.71 15.98
CA GLU A 10 -3.79 7.10 16.27
C GLU A 10 -5.30 7.37 16.12
N LEU A 11 -5.91 6.83 15.05
CA LEU A 11 -7.36 6.92 14.83
C LEU A 11 -8.14 6.29 15.99
N GLY A 12 -7.77 5.06 16.35
CA GLY A 12 -8.43 4.31 17.42
C GLY A 12 -8.32 5.00 18.77
N ARG A 13 -7.15 5.55 19.10
CA ARG A 13 -6.94 6.33 20.32
C ARG A 13 -7.82 7.58 20.35
N LEU A 14 -7.87 8.33 19.24
CA LEU A 14 -8.72 9.52 19.15
C LEU A 14 -10.20 9.16 19.33
N ALA A 15 -10.68 8.10 18.66
CA ALA A 15 -12.05 7.62 18.80
C ALA A 15 -12.38 7.20 20.25
N SER A 16 -11.49 6.44 20.90
CA SER A 16 -11.65 6.04 22.31
C SER A 16 -11.67 7.24 23.27
N GLN A 17 -10.84 8.25 23.02
CA GLN A 17 -10.81 9.47 23.83
C GLN A 17 -12.08 10.28 23.65
N THR A 18 -12.55 10.46 22.41
CA THR A 18 -13.82 11.15 22.12
C THR A 18 -14.98 10.42 22.78
N ARG A 19 -15.08 9.09 22.61
CA ARG A 19 -16.10 8.27 23.30
C ARG A 19 -16.09 8.48 24.80
N SER A 20 -14.90 8.45 25.42
CA SER A 20 -14.77 8.62 26.88
C SER A 20 -15.15 10.03 27.34
N LYS A 21 -14.83 11.07 26.56
CA LYS A 21 -15.24 12.46 26.83
C LYS A 21 -16.76 12.65 26.75
N LEU A 22 -17.43 11.87 25.89
CA LEU A 22 -18.90 11.83 25.81
C LEU A 22 -19.55 11.01 26.94
N GLY A 23 -18.76 10.37 27.82
CA GLY A 23 -19.28 9.53 28.90
C GLY A 23 -19.83 8.17 28.42
N LEU A 24 -19.57 7.80 27.17
CA LEU A 24 -20.13 6.59 26.56
C LEU A 24 -19.23 5.36 26.80
N ARG A 25 -19.86 4.21 27.03
CA ARG A 25 -19.23 2.88 26.96
C ARG A 25 -19.24 2.36 25.53
N GLN A 26 -18.43 1.35 25.24
CA GLN A 26 -18.47 0.66 23.94
C GLN A 26 -19.84 -0.02 23.70
N SER A 27 -20.50 -0.48 24.76
CA SER A 27 -21.88 -1.01 24.70
C SER A 27 -22.89 0.04 24.25
N ASP A 28 -22.68 1.31 24.60
CA ASP A 28 -23.61 2.39 24.27
C ASP A 28 -23.51 2.70 22.77
N LEU A 29 -22.30 2.71 22.21
CA LEU A 29 -22.10 2.75 20.77
C LEU A 29 -22.76 1.56 20.06
N HIS A 30 -22.59 0.34 20.59
CA HIS A 30 -23.25 -0.84 20.03
C HIS A 30 -24.78 -0.71 20.02
N ALA A 31 -25.37 -0.14 21.08
CA ALA A 31 -26.82 0.03 21.17
C ALA A 31 -27.39 1.01 20.14
N HIS A 32 -26.61 2.01 19.71
CA HIS A 32 -27.04 3.07 18.80
C HIS A 32 -26.47 2.94 17.39
N THR A 33 -25.68 1.89 17.12
CA THR A 33 -25.07 1.63 15.81
C THR A 33 -25.28 0.17 15.41
N LYS A 34 -24.95 -0.19 14.16
CA LYS A 34 -24.97 -1.59 13.71
C LYS A 34 -23.65 -2.31 14.00
N LEU A 35 -22.77 -1.72 14.81
CA LEU A 35 -21.42 -2.21 15.06
C LEU A 35 -21.39 -3.11 16.29
N ALA A 36 -20.73 -4.26 16.20
CA ALA A 36 -20.52 -5.13 17.35
C ALA A 36 -19.54 -4.48 18.35
N THR A 37 -19.76 -4.64 19.66
CA THR A 37 -18.85 -4.15 20.72
C THR A 37 -17.40 -4.61 20.50
N ARG A 38 -17.21 -5.85 20.02
CA ARG A 38 -15.88 -6.37 19.67
C ARG A 38 -15.22 -5.56 18.56
N PHE A 39 -15.97 -5.20 17.52
CA PHE A 39 -15.45 -4.40 16.41
C PHE A 39 -15.03 -3.00 16.91
N ILE A 40 -15.89 -2.35 17.72
CA ILE A 40 -15.57 -1.06 18.34
C ILE A 40 -14.26 -1.15 19.13
N GLY A 41 -14.11 -2.16 19.98
CA GLY A 41 -12.87 -2.36 20.75
C GLY A 41 -11.65 -2.74 19.90
N GLU A 42 -11.83 -3.39 18.74
CA GLU A 42 -10.74 -3.64 17.78
C GLU A 42 -10.30 -2.34 17.08
N VAL A 43 -11.23 -1.46 16.70
CA VAL A 43 -10.94 -0.15 16.13
C VAL A 43 -10.23 0.75 17.13
N GLU A 44 -10.71 0.82 18.38
CA GLU A 44 -10.08 1.63 19.43
C GLU A 44 -8.64 1.20 19.74
N ARG A 45 -8.31 -0.08 19.52
CA ARG A 45 -6.95 -0.62 19.65
C ARG A 45 -6.11 -0.47 18.38
N GLY A 46 -6.65 0.10 17.32
CA GLY A 46 -5.92 0.35 16.08
C GLY A 46 -5.77 -0.86 15.17
N LYS A 47 -6.79 -1.73 15.07
CA LYS A 47 -6.74 -2.88 14.15
C LYS A 47 -6.52 -2.42 12.71
N ASP A 48 -5.37 -2.76 12.14
CA ASP A 48 -4.97 -2.39 10.78
C ASP A 48 -5.92 -2.94 9.69
N THR A 49 -6.60 -4.04 9.99
CA THR A 49 -7.55 -4.72 9.09
C THR A 49 -9.01 -4.38 9.36
N ALA A 50 -9.29 -3.30 10.12
CA ALA A 50 -10.65 -2.83 10.33
C ALA A 50 -11.28 -2.39 9.00
N GLN A 51 -12.51 -2.82 8.74
CA GLN A 51 -13.21 -2.46 7.53
C GLN A 51 -13.56 -0.96 7.54
N ILE A 52 -13.02 -0.20 6.59
CA ILE A 52 -13.12 1.26 6.56
C ILE A 52 -14.56 1.78 6.64
N GLY A 53 -15.50 1.15 5.93
CA GLY A 53 -16.91 1.57 5.99
C GLY A 53 -17.49 1.56 7.41
N LYS A 54 -17.18 0.53 8.19
CA LYS A 54 -17.62 0.42 9.59
C LYS A 54 -16.88 1.38 10.52
N VAL A 55 -15.63 1.71 10.21
CA VAL A 55 -14.89 2.75 10.94
C VAL A 55 -15.55 4.11 10.72
N MET A 56 -15.96 4.42 9.49
CA MET A 56 -16.69 5.65 9.17
C MET A 56 -18.02 5.73 9.92
N ASP A 57 -18.81 4.65 9.95
CA ASP A 57 -20.05 4.58 10.76
C ASP A 57 -19.79 4.87 12.24
N MET A 58 -18.67 4.37 12.78
CA MET A 58 -18.27 4.63 14.16
C MET A 58 -17.89 6.09 14.39
N LEU A 59 -17.11 6.70 13.49
CA LEU A 59 -16.70 8.11 13.60
C LEU A 59 -17.92 9.04 13.58
N GLU A 60 -18.85 8.80 12.65
CA GLU A 60 -20.11 9.54 12.55
C GLU A 60 -20.90 9.47 13.87
N SER A 61 -21.03 8.27 14.46
CA SER A 61 -21.74 8.10 15.74
C SER A 61 -21.09 8.81 16.93
N LEU A 62 -19.81 9.17 16.82
CA LEU A 62 -19.06 9.93 17.81
C LEU A 62 -19.04 11.44 17.51
N GLY A 63 -19.73 11.89 16.46
CA GLY A 63 -19.70 13.28 16.00
C GLY A 63 -18.35 13.69 15.40
N LEU A 64 -17.61 12.73 14.83
CA LEU A 64 -16.32 12.95 14.19
C LEU A 64 -16.48 12.87 12.66
N GLU A 65 -15.81 13.78 11.96
CA GLU A 65 -15.77 13.81 10.49
C GLU A 65 -14.38 13.43 9.96
N LEU A 66 -14.35 12.77 8.80
CA LEU A 66 -13.12 12.50 8.06
C LEU A 66 -12.96 13.53 6.93
N ILE A 67 -11.97 14.41 7.07
CA ILE A 67 -11.63 15.40 6.04
C ILE A 67 -10.41 14.92 5.24
N ILE A 68 -10.55 14.84 3.92
CA ILE A 68 -9.44 14.57 3.01
C ILE A 68 -8.91 15.91 2.49
N ARG A 69 -7.62 16.16 2.72
CA ARG A 69 -6.93 17.39 2.32
C ARG A 69 -5.56 17.07 1.75
N SER A 70 -5.19 17.78 0.68
CA SER A 70 -3.84 17.73 0.13
C SER A 70 -2.84 18.22 1.17
N LYS A 71 -1.67 17.59 1.24
CA LYS A 71 -0.57 18.09 2.07
C LYS A 71 -0.09 19.44 1.51
N PRO A 72 0.22 20.45 2.35
CA PRO A 72 0.72 21.74 1.91
C PRO A 72 2.10 21.55 1.25
N ASP A 73 2.10 21.60 -0.07
CA ASP A 73 3.21 21.64 -1.03
C ASP A 73 4.56 21.01 -0.59
N LYS A 74 4.60 19.67 -0.59
CA LYS A 74 5.76 18.84 -0.96
C LYS A 74 5.27 17.44 -1.34
N ALA A 75 4.83 17.32 -2.59
CA ALA A 75 5.15 16.21 -3.46
C ALA A 75 4.50 16.54 -4.80
N LYS A 76 5.29 16.69 -5.86
CA LYS A 76 4.83 16.13 -7.13
C LYS A 76 4.57 14.67 -6.80
N VAL A 77 3.31 14.36 -6.60
CA VAL A 77 2.86 13.04 -6.26
C VAL A 77 3.07 12.20 -7.51
N ASN A 78 4.30 11.74 -7.71
CA ASN A 78 4.59 10.76 -8.72
C ASN A 78 3.77 9.52 -8.33
N PRO A 79 2.94 8.94 -9.21
CA PRO A 79 2.24 7.68 -8.92
C PRO A 79 3.21 6.58 -8.43
N HIS A 80 4.48 6.64 -8.85
CA HIS A 80 5.56 5.77 -8.37
C HIS A 80 6.10 6.10 -6.96
N GLN A 81 5.75 7.25 -6.37
CA GLN A 81 6.13 7.71 -5.01
C GLN A 81 4.96 7.73 -4.01
N LEU A 82 3.71 7.50 -4.45
CA LEU A 82 2.53 7.49 -3.56
C LEU A 82 2.43 6.28 -2.62
N GLY A 83 3.32 5.29 -2.72
CA GLY A 83 3.10 4.02 -2.04
C GLY A 83 1.90 3.22 -2.59
N PHE A 84 1.29 3.68 -3.70
CA PHE A 84 0.54 2.79 -4.60
C PHE A 84 1.41 2.25 -5.74
N SER A 85 2.71 2.58 -5.77
CA SER A 85 3.68 1.58 -6.22
C SER A 85 3.79 0.57 -5.10
N LYS A 86 2.95 -0.48 -5.17
CA LYS A 86 3.36 -1.83 -4.82
C LYS A 86 4.46 -1.86 -3.74
N VAL A 87 4.13 -1.96 -2.44
CA VAL A 87 5.09 -2.26 -1.34
C VAL A 87 6.24 -3.05 -1.96
N ARG A 88 7.48 -2.51 -2.04
CA ARG A 88 8.59 -3.11 -2.81
C ARG A 88 8.41 -4.62 -2.80
N PHE A 89 8.03 -5.26 -3.91
CA PHE A 89 7.37 -6.59 -3.86
C PHE A 89 8.21 -7.68 -3.17
N TRP A 90 9.51 -7.43 -3.09
CA TRP A 90 10.52 -8.18 -2.35
C TRP A 90 10.35 -8.14 -0.82
N SER A 91 9.60 -7.18 -0.32
CA SER A 91 9.32 -6.90 1.09
C SER A 91 7.91 -7.32 1.51
N SER A 92 7.07 -7.83 0.59
CA SER A 92 5.73 -8.32 0.91
C SER A 92 5.74 -9.63 1.72
N GLY A 93 6.91 -10.27 1.90
CA GLY A 93 7.04 -11.55 2.60
C GLY A 93 6.58 -12.77 1.80
N ASP A 94 6.09 -12.57 0.57
CA ASP A 94 5.67 -13.66 -0.32
C ASP A 94 6.88 -14.49 -0.79
N ARG A 95 6.85 -15.79 -0.55
CA ARG A 95 7.80 -16.75 -1.12
C ARG A 95 7.46 -17.03 -2.58
N LEU A 96 7.88 -16.14 -3.48
CA LEU A 96 7.72 -16.32 -4.93
C LEU A 96 8.91 -17.07 -5.54
N PRO A 97 8.67 -17.93 -6.55
CA PRO A 97 9.75 -18.44 -7.39
C PRO A 97 10.52 -17.29 -8.04
N VAL A 98 11.85 -17.42 -8.14
CA VAL A 98 12.75 -16.38 -8.65
C VAL A 98 12.29 -15.79 -9.99
N ASN A 99 11.86 -16.63 -10.93
CA ASN A 99 11.39 -16.16 -12.25
C ASN A 99 10.12 -15.29 -12.17
N ARG A 100 9.25 -15.53 -11.19
CA ARG A 100 8.06 -14.67 -10.96
C ARG A 100 8.45 -13.32 -10.39
N VAL A 101 9.49 -13.27 -9.55
CA VAL A 101 10.05 -12.00 -9.03
C VAL A 101 10.63 -11.18 -10.17
N ILE A 102 11.50 -11.79 -10.97
CA ILE A 102 12.12 -11.16 -12.15
C ILE A 102 11.04 -10.66 -13.12
N ALA A 103 10.06 -11.50 -13.46
CA ALA A 103 9.00 -11.13 -14.41
C ALA A 103 8.14 -9.95 -13.93
N ARG A 104 7.83 -9.88 -12.64
CA ARG A 104 7.06 -8.78 -12.06
C ARG A 104 7.79 -7.44 -12.15
N VAL A 105 9.09 -7.43 -11.87
CA VAL A 105 9.92 -6.23 -11.98
C VAL A 105 10.04 -5.80 -13.45
N LEU A 106 10.22 -6.75 -14.37
CA LEU A 106 10.30 -6.47 -15.80
C LEU A 106 8.98 -5.94 -16.40
N ALA A 107 7.84 -6.21 -15.75
CA ALA A 107 6.53 -5.71 -16.19
C ALA A 107 6.28 -4.24 -15.80
N ASP A 108 7.06 -3.68 -14.87
CA ASP A 108 6.98 -2.27 -14.43
C ASP A 108 8.38 -1.81 -13.94
N PRO A 109 9.35 -1.62 -14.85
CA PRO A 109 10.75 -1.51 -14.47
C PRO A 109 11.16 -0.10 -14.02
N THR A 110 11.90 -0.03 -12.91
CA THR A 110 12.71 1.13 -12.54
C THR A 110 14.19 0.82 -12.70
N LYS A 111 15.05 1.86 -12.77
CA LYS A 111 16.49 1.65 -12.88
C LYS A 111 17.04 0.95 -11.63
N GLU A 112 16.56 1.37 -10.46
CA GLU A 112 16.95 0.88 -9.15
C GLU A 112 16.58 -0.61 -8.99
N ASP A 113 15.36 -0.99 -9.36
CA ASP A 113 14.92 -2.40 -9.25
C ASP A 113 15.70 -3.32 -10.21
N LEU A 114 16.03 -2.83 -11.41
CA LEU A 114 16.83 -3.60 -12.36
C LEU A 114 18.30 -3.74 -11.91
N LEU A 115 18.84 -2.77 -11.18
CA LEU A 115 20.17 -2.90 -10.54
C LEU A 115 20.13 -3.97 -9.45
N ILE A 116 19.09 -4.00 -8.62
CA ILE A 116 18.89 -5.06 -7.62
C ILE A 116 18.79 -6.43 -8.31
N LEU A 117 18.02 -6.55 -9.40
CA LEU A 117 17.97 -7.79 -10.18
C LEU A 117 19.35 -8.21 -10.71
N LYS A 118 20.13 -7.24 -11.22
CA LYS A 118 21.50 -7.48 -11.72
C LYS A 118 22.39 -8.02 -10.60
N GLU A 119 22.35 -7.40 -9.42
CA GLU A 119 23.14 -7.79 -8.25
C GLU A 119 22.72 -9.15 -7.66
N CYS A 120 21.42 -9.41 -7.52
CA CYS A 120 20.92 -10.62 -6.88
C CYS A 120 20.90 -11.86 -7.79
N PHE A 121 20.62 -11.69 -9.10
CA PHE A 121 20.34 -12.81 -10.00
C PHE A 121 21.21 -12.85 -11.26
N GLY A 122 21.99 -11.81 -11.51
CA GLY A 122 22.81 -11.68 -12.71
C GLY A 122 22.02 -11.37 -13.99
N MET A 123 22.65 -10.63 -14.91
CA MET A 123 21.99 -10.17 -16.14
C MET A 123 21.57 -11.32 -17.07
N GLY A 124 22.29 -12.44 -17.11
CA GLY A 124 21.92 -13.58 -17.96
C GLY A 124 20.52 -14.12 -17.65
N ARG A 125 20.19 -14.28 -16.36
CA ARG A 125 18.86 -14.76 -15.93
C ARG A 125 17.77 -13.71 -16.21
N VAL A 126 18.05 -12.43 -15.95
CA VAL A 126 17.12 -11.33 -16.22
C VAL A 126 16.77 -11.26 -17.71
N LEU A 127 17.78 -11.28 -18.59
CA LEU A 127 17.58 -11.21 -20.04
C LEU A 127 16.87 -12.44 -20.60
N SER A 128 17.20 -13.65 -20.12
CA SER A 128 16.50 -14.87 -20.54
C SER A 128 15.02 -14.87 -20.14
N THR A 129 14.70 -14.40 -18.93
CA THR A 129 13.31 -14.25 -18.47
C THR A 129 12.57 -13.22 -19.32
N TRP A 130 13.20 -12.09 -19.62
CA TRP A 130 12.62 -11.06 -20.49
C TRP A 130 12.32 -11.57 -21.91
N LYS A 131 13.22 -12.40 -22.47
CA LYS A 131 13.00 -13.06 -23.76
C LYS A 131 11.75 -13.96 -23.71
N GLN A 132 11.68 -14.84 -22.71
CA GLN A 132 10.55 -15.77 -22.54
C GLN A 132 9.21 -15.05 -22.38
N LEU A 133 9.17 -13.95 -21.61
CA LEU A 133 7.94 -13.18 -21.41
C LEU A 133 7.41 -12.55 -22.70
N LYS A 134 8.31 -12.06 -23.56
CA LYS A 134 7.94 -11.52 -24.86
C LYS A 134 7.43 -12.60 -25.81
N GLU A 135 8.11 -13.75 -25.86
CA GLU A 135 7.71 -14.90 -26.69
C GLU A 135 6.35 -15.45 -26.29
N ARG A 136 6.04 -15.45 -24.99
CA ARG A 136 4.76 -15.93 -24.45
C ARG A 136 3.67 -14.87 -24.41
N HIS A 137 3.95 -13.64 -24.86
CA HIS A 137 3.03 -12.51 -24.78
C HIS A 137 2.50 -12.21 -23.37
N GLU A 138 3.31 -12.48 -22.33
CA GLU A 138 2.95 -12.28 -20.92
C GLU A 138 3.18 -10.84 -20.43
N VAL A 139 3.50 -9.91 -21.34
CA VAL A 139 3.81 -8.51 -21.04
C VAL A 139 3.08 -7.57 -21.99
N ALA A 140 2.62 -6.44 -21.46
CA ALA A 140 1.93 -5.43 -22.26
C ALA A 140 2.88 -4.82 -23.31
N LYS A 141 2.39 -4.66 -24.54
CA LYS A 141 3.17 -4.10 -25.66
C LYS A 141 3.74 -2.71 -25.35
N SER A 142 3.04 -1.91 -24.54
CA SER A 142 3.48 -0.59 -24.09
C SER A 142 4.72 -0.60 -23.19
N VAL A 143 4.96 -1.69 -22.46
CA VAL A 143 6.07 -1.84 -21.50
C VAL A 143 7.38 -2.24 -22.19
N ILE A 144 7.28 -2.93 -23.33
CA ILE A 144 8.42 -3.45 -24.09
C ILE A 144 9.49 -2.38 -24.41
N PRO A 145 9.16 -1.19 -24.98
CA PRO A 145 10.17 -0.20 -25.33
C PRO A 145 10.89 0.37 -24.11
N VAL A 146 10.17 0.63 -23.02
CA VAL A 146 10.74 1.18 -21.77
C VAL A 146 11.74 0.19 -21.16
N THR A 147 11.31 -1.07 -21.02
CA THR A 147 12.13 -2.14 -20.44
C THR A 147 13.37 -2.42 -21.26
N ASN A 148 13.24 -2.49 -22.60
CA ASN A 148 14.38 -2.68 -23.50
C ASN A 148 15.41 -1.56 -23.37
N SER A 149 14.96 -0.30 -23.29
CA SER A 149 15.83 0.86 -23.13
C SER A 149 16.64 0.80 -21.82
N LEU A 150 15.99 0.46 -20.71
CA LEU A 150 16.65 0.33 -19.41
C LEU A 150 17.63 -0.85 -19.35
N LEU A 151 17.22 -2.02 -19.83
CA LEU A 151 18.09 -3.20 -19.87
C LEU A 151 19.33 -2.95 -20.74
N ARG A 152 19.19 -2.25 -21.87
CA ARG A 152 20.32 -1.87 -22.73
C ARG A 152 21.33 -1.01 -21.96
N LYS A 153 20.86 0.00 -21.22
CA LYS A 153 21.73 0.88 -20.41
C LYS A 153 22.51 0.09 -19.35
N LEU A 154 21.91 -0.94 -18.75
CA LEU A 154 22.51 -1.72 -17.68
C LEU A 154 23.46 -2.83 -18.14
N THR A 155 23.38 -3.22 -19.41
CA THR A 155 24.24 -4.25 -20.01
C THR A 155 25.51 -3.65 -20.62
N VAL A 156 25.49 -2.37 -20.97
CA VAL A 156 26.64 -1.61 -21.51
C VAL A 156 27.56 -1.08 -20.38
N THR A 157 27.16 -1.24 -19.11
CA THR A 157 27.92 -0.85 -17.90
C THR A 157 28.39 -2.08 -17.14
#